data_AF-A0A357MP74-F1
#
_entry.id   AF-A0A357MP74-F1
#
_cell.length_a   1.000
_cell.length_b   1.000
_cell.length_c   1.000
_cell.angle_alpha   90.00
_cell.angle_beta   90.00
_cell.angle_gamma   90.00
#
_symmetry.space_group_name_H-M   'P 1'
#
loop_
_entity.id
_entity.type
_entity.pdbx_description
1 polymer ?
#
loop_
_entity_poly.entity_id
_entity_poly.type
_entity_poly.pdbx_seq_one_letter_code
_entity_poly.pdbx_strand_id
1 'polypeptide(L)'
;CEIETYKAMSMLGFYRARELGPELGALDTQLTDLMSAMSRGHPEAEVLLERLLSISTELERMAAQMAYRFGATEAYEAIVGQRIAALRETRFKGQQTFAEFMMRRYEPAMRTVKSTQGRLQTLSDRAVRAGDLLRTRVDVDRSAQNQALLASMDRRADMQLRLQHTVEGLSVVAVSYYAVSLAAYALAPLAEASGIGKTLATAAITLPVVAAVWWSVRRIRRHLEEPPER
;
A
#
# COMPACT_ATOMS: atom_id res chain seq x y z
N CYS A 1 -25.98 31.45 -43.75
CA CYS A 1 -26.90 31.03 -42.68
C CYS A 1 -26.07 30.48 -41.52
N GLU A 2 -25.66 31.33 -40.57
CA GLU A 2 -24.68 30.98 -39.53
C GLU A 2 -25.20 29.89 -38.55
N ILE A 3 -26.49 29.91 -38.21
CA ILE A 3 -27.09 28.97 -37.25
C ILE A 3 -26.95 27.51 -37.71
N GLU A 4 -27.27 27.24 -38.98
CA GLU A 4 -27.19 25.88 -39.52
C GLU A 4 -25.73 25.38 -39.59
N THR A 5 -24.76 26.26 -39.86
CA THR A 5 -23.34 25.91 -39.82
C THR A 5 -22.90 25.51 -38.41
N TYR A 6 -23.19 26.33 -37.40
CA TYR A 6 -22.79 26.01 -36.01
C TYR A 6 -23.55 24.81 -35.43
N LYS A 7 -24.82 24.63 -35.80
CA LYS A 7 -25.58 23.41 -35.51
C LYS A 7 -24.90 22.19 -36.14
N ALA A 8 -24.52 22.23 -37.41
CA ALA A 8 -23.84 21.12 -38.05
C ALA A 8 -22.50 20.80 -37.37
N MET A 9 -21.72 21.82 -37.01
CA MET A 9 -20.43 21.65 -36.34
C MET A 9 -20.57 21.06 -34.92
N SER A 10 -21.53 21.53 -34.13
CA SER A 10 -21.82 20.96 -32.79
C SER A 10 -22.33 19.51 -32.87
N MET A 11 -23.10 19.15 -33.90
CA MET A 11 -23.59 17.78 -34.08
C MET A 11 -22.45 16.76 -34.32
N LEU A 12 -21.26 17.20 -34.71
CA LEU A 12 -20.11 16.30 -34.79
C LEU A 12 -19.66 15.78 -33.41
N GLY A 13 -19.92 16.52 -32.33
CA GLY A 13 -19.70 16.05 -30.97
C GLY A 13 -20.70 14.99 -30.55
N PHE A 14 -21.96 15.11 -30.99
CA PHE A 14 -23.00 14.13 -30.71
C PHE A 14 -22.67 12.75 -31.30
N TYR A 15 -22.17 12.70 -32.54
CA TYR A 15 -21.75 11.45 -33.15
C TYR A 15 -20.65 10.77 -32.33
N ARG A 16 -19.61 11.51 -31.93
CA ARG A 16 -18.53 11.00 -31.08
C ARG A 16 -19.02 10.54 -29.71
N ALA A 17 -19.91 11.29 -29.07
CA ALA A 17 -20.51 10.92 -27.79
C ALA A 17 -21.29 9.60 -27.88
N ARG A 18 -21.92 9.31 -29.03
CA ARG A 18 -22.66 8.08 -29.27
C ARG A 18 -21.76 6.88 -29.49
N GLU A 19 -20.60 7.07 -30.13
CA GLU A 19 -19.57 6.03 -30.28
C GLU A 19 -18.97 5.62 -28.93
N LEU A 20 -18.71 6.59 -28.04
CA LEU A 20 -18.11 6.34 -26.72
C LEU A 20 -19.05 5.65 -25.72
N GLY A 21 -20.36 5.81 -25.89
CA GLY A 21 -21.36 5.37 -24.90
C GLY A 21 -21.22 3.90 -24.47
N PRO A 22 -21.12 2.95 -25.41
CA PRO A 22 -20.89 1.53 -25.10
C PRO A 22 -19.55 1.26 -24.42
N GLU A 23 -18.46 1.87 -24.90
CA GLU A 23 -17.11 1.68 -24.34
C GLU A 23 -17.03 2.18 -22.89
N LEU A 24 -17.60 3.36 -22.60
CA LEU A 24 -17.71 3.87 -21.23
C LEU A 24 -18.57 2.96 -20.33
N GLY A 25 -19.62 2.34 -20.88
CA GLY A 25 -20.43 1.37 -20.14
C GLY A 25 -19.66 0.09 -19.78
N ALA A 26 -18.80 -0.39 -20.68
CA ALA A 26 -17.93 -1.52 -20.42
C ALA A 26 -16.89 -1.19 -19.34
N LEU A 27 -16.26 -0.02 -19.40
CA LEU A 27 -15.28 0.43 -18.40
C LEU A 27 -15.91 0.64 -17.02
N ASP A 28 -17.14 1.18 -16.95
CA ASP A 28 -17.87 1.32 -15.68
C ASP A 28 -18.15 -0.03 -15.02
N THR A 29 -18.56 -1.02 -15.82
CA THR A 29 -18.78 -2.40 -15.34
C THR A 29 -17.47 -2.99 -14.81
N GLN A 30 -16.38 -2.90 -15.58
CA GLN A 30 -15.08 -3.42 -15.16
C GLN A 30 -14.56 -2.75 -13.88
N LEU A 31 -14.72 -1.43 -13.76
CA LEU A 31 -14.31 -0.69 -12.56
C LEU A 31 -15.16 -1.07 -11.34
N THR A 32 -16.46 -1.32 -11.54
CA THR A 32 -17.37 -1.78 -10.49
C THR A 32 -17.02 -3.20 -10.01
N ASP A 33 -16.67 -4.09 -10.94
CA ASP A 33 -16.21 -5.44 -10.63
C ASP A 33 -14.87 -5.43 -9.88
N LEU A 34 -13.95 -4.55 -10.28
CA LEU A 34 -12.65 -4.36 -9.62
C LEU A 34 -12.84 -3.89 -8.17
N MET A 35 -13.67 -2.87 -7.95
CA MET A 35 -14.00 -2.39 -6.61
C MET A 35 -14.65 -3.47 -5.74
N SER A 36 -15.53 -4.28 -6.33
CA SER A 36 -16.16 -5.41 -5.64
C SER A 36 -15.15 -6.51 -5.28
N ALA A 37 -14.17 -6.78 -6.16
CA ALA A 37 -13.10 -7.73 -5.88
C ALA A 37 -12.18 -7.25 -4.75
N MET A 38 -11.83 -5.97 -4.73
CA MET A 38 -11.06 -5.36 -3.62
C MET A 38 -11.76 -5.53 -2.27
N SER A 39 -13.08 -5.34 -2.21
CA SER A 39 -13.86 -5.48 -0.97
C SER A 39 -13.95 -6.93 -0.48
N ARG A 40 -13.81 -7.93 -1.36
CA ARG A 40 -13.88 -9.35 -1.00
C ARG A 40 -12.53 -9.92 -0.53
N GLY A 41 -11.49 -9.10 -0.43
CA GLY A 41 -10.18 -9.51 0.09
C GLY A 41 -9.43 -10.49 -0.82
N HIS A 42 -9.58 -10.33 -2.15
CA HIS A 42 -8.91 -11.21 -3.10
C HIS A 42 -7.37 -11.09 -3.02
N PRO A 43 -6.63 -12.20 -3.12
CA PRO A 43 -5.20 -12.25 -2.75
C PRO A 43 -4.23 -11.63 -3.76
N GLU A 44 -4.68 -11.17 -4.93
CA GLU A 44 -3.78 -10.72 -6.00
C GLU A 44 -3.91 -9.22 -6.26
N ALA A 45 -3.38 -8.42 -5.34
CA ALA A 45 -3.35 -6.96 -5.48
C ALA A 45 -2.65 -6.50 -6.77
N GLU A 46 -1.68 -7.28 -7.26
CA GLU A 46 -0.96 -7.03 -8.51
C GLU A 46 -1.87 -7.17 -9.74
N VAL A 47 -2.71 -8.21 -9.78
CA VAL A 47 -3.72 -8.39 -10.85
C VAL A 47 -4.77 -7.29 -10.81
N LEU A 48 -5.19 -6.86 -9.62
CA LEU A 48 -6.10 -5.73 -9.49
C LEU A 48 -5.46 -4.42 -9.97
N LEU A 49 -4.16 -4.23 -9.70
CA LEU A 49 -3.42 -3.06 -10.15
C LEU A 49 -3.30 -3.02 -11.68
N GLU A 50 -2.94 -4.12 -12.33
CA GLU A 50 -2.85 -4.19 -13.79
C GLU A 50 -4.20 -3.87 -14.46
N ARG A 51 -5.30 -4.43 -13.93
CA ARG A 51 -6.65 -4.14 -14.42
C ARG A 51 -7.00 -2.66 -14.26
N LEU A 52 -6.69 -2.07 -13.10
CA LEU A 52 -6.96 -0.65 -12.86
C LEU A 52 -6.13 0.25 -13.79
N LEU A 53 -4.86 -0.08 -14.02
CA LEU A 53 -3.99 0.66 -14.94
C LEU A 53 -4.52 0.60 -16.37
N SER A 54 -4.99 -0.56 -16.81
CA SER A 54 -5.63 -0.72 -18.12
C SER A 54 -6.88 0.17 -18.25
N ILE A 55 -7.80 0.11 -17.28
CA ILE A 55 -9.00 0.96 -17.26
C ILE A 55 -8.64 2.44 -17.26
N SER A 56 -7.68 2.85 -16.42
CA SER A 56 -7.27 4.25 -16.29
C SER A 56 -6.64 4.76 -17.58
N THR A 57 -5.77 3.96 -18.21
CA THR A 57 -5.14 4.31 -19.49
C THR A 57 -6.18 4.49 -20.59
N GLU A 58 -7.20 3.64 -20.62
CA GLU A 58 -8.26 3.74 -21.63
C GLU A 58 -9.16 4.98 -21.40
N LEU A 59 -9.50 5.29 -20.15
CA LEU A 59 -10.23 6.52 -19.80
C LEU A 59 -9.43 7.77 -20.18
N GLU A 60 -8.14 7.82 -19.87
CA GLU A 60 -7.26 8.93 -20.24
C GLU A 60 -7.13 9.07 -21.76
N ARG A 61 -6.99 7.95 -22.48
CA ARG A 61 -6.97 7.94 -23.94
C ARG A 61 -8.25 8.54 -24.52
N MET A 62 -9.42 8.13 -24.03
CA MET A 62 -10.71 8.68 -24.45
C MET A 62 -10.84 10.17 -24.14
N ALA A 63 -10.43 10.59 -22.93
CA ALA A 63 -10.47 11.98 -22.50
C ALA A 63 -9.60 12.87 -23.39
N ALA A 64 -8.35 12.47 -23.62
CA ALA A 64 -7.40 13.20 -24.46
C ALA A 64 -7.90 13.33 -25.91
N GLN A 65 -8.43 12.26 -26.49
CA GLN A 65 -8.94 12.27 -27.87
C GLN A 65 -10.16 13.19 -28.07
N MET A 66 -10.96 13.37 -27.01
CA MET A 66 -12.26 14.02 -27.11
C MET A 66 -12.30 15.42 -26.54
N ALA A 67 -11.30 15.83 -25.75
CA ALA A 67 -11.23 17.13 -25.08
C ALA A 67 -11.52 18.31 -26.03
N TYR A 68 -10.80 18.37 -27.17
CA TYR A 68 -11.00 19.43 -28.15
C TYR A 68 -12.42 19.39 -28.77
N ARG A 69 -12.93 18.19 -29.07
CA ARG A 69 -14.23 18.05 -29.73
C ARG A 69 -15.39 18.39 -28.80
N PHE A 70 -15.32 18.01 -27.52
CA PHE A 70 -16.34 18.39 -26.54
C PHE A 70 -16.33 19.90 -26.30
N GLY A 71 -15.16 20.50 -26.08
CA GLY A 71 -15.05 21.96 -25.92
C GLY A 71 -15.56 22.73 -27.15
N ALA A 72 -15.23 22.29 -28.36
CA ALA A 72 -15.75 22.89 -29.58
C ALA A 72 -17.28 22.73 -29.70
N THR A 73 -17.82 21.57 -29.32
CA THR A 73 -19.26 21.31 -29.38
C THR A 73 -20.04 22.21 -28.44
N GLU A 74 -19.55 22.38 -27.22
CA GLU A 74 -20.11 23.29 -26.23
C GLU A 74 -20.07 24.75 -26.70
N ALA A 75 -18.94 25.20 -27.27
CA ALA A 75 -18.83 26.54 -27.83
C ALA A 75 -19.82 26.77 -28.98
N TYR A 76 -19.94 25.81 -29.91
CA TYR A 76 -20.88 25.92 -31.02
C TYR A 76 -22.34 25.86 -30.57
N GLU A 77 -22.68 25.05 -29.57
CA GLU A 77 -24.01 25.04 -28.94
C GLU A 77 -24.35 26.41 -28.37
N ALA A 78 -23.41 27.03 -27.64
CA ALA A 78 -23.60 28.36 -27.08
C ALA A 78 -23.86 29.41 -28.18
N ILE A 79 -23.12 29.37 -29.29
CA ILE A 79 -23.32 30.28 -30.43
C ILE A 79 -24.70 30.07 -31.06
N VAL A 80 -25.13 28.81 -31.27
CA VAL A 80 -26.48 28.52 -31.78
C VAL A 80 -27.55 29.15 -30.88
N GLY A 81 -27.44 28.96 -29.56
CA GLY A 81 -28.36 29.55 -28.59
C GLY A 81 -28.38 31.08 -28.65
N GLN A 82 -27.22 31.72 -28.69
CA GLN A 82 -27.09 33.18 -28.81
C GLN A 82 -27.72 33.72 -30.10
N ARG A 83 -27.51 33.04 -31.22
CA ARG A 83 -28.08 33.44 -32.52
C ARG A 83 -29.58 33.28 -32.57
N ILE A 84 -30.12 32.21 -31.99
CA ILE A 84 -31.58 32.01 -31.85
C ILE A 84 -32.17 33.13 -30.98
N ALA A 85 -31.56 33.44 -29.83
CA ALA A 85 -32.03 34.49 -28.94
C ALA A 85 -32.02 35.88 -29.63
N ALA A 86 -31.02 36.15 -30.46
CA ALA A 86 -30.89 37.41 -31.20
C ALA A 86 -32.02 37.64 -32.23
N LEU A 87 -32.74 36.59 -32.66
CA LEU A 87 -33.90 36.72 -33.54
C LEU A 87 -35.09 37.42 -32.86
N ARG A 88 -35.11 37.48 -31.52
CA ARG A 88 -36.18 38.11 -30.72
C ARG A 88 -37.57 37.63 -31.13
N GLU A 89 -37.71 36.32 -31.32
CA GLU A 89 -38.94 35.72 -31.83
C GLU A 89 -40.11 35.96 -30.89
N THR A 90 -41.24 36.39 -31.46
CA THR A 90 -42.54 36.45 -30.80
C THR A 90 -43.47 35.43 -31.42
N ARG A 91 -44.31 34.78 -30.61
CA ARG A 91 -45.32 33.86 -31.14
C ARG A 91 -46.27 34.58 -32.08
N PHE A 92 -46.53 33.98 -33.23
CA PHE A 92 -47.47 34.51 -34.22
C PHE A 92 -48.58 33.49 -34.49
N LYS A 93 -49.83 33.85 -34.22
CA LYS A 93 -51.03 33.04 -34.52
C LYS A 93 -50.95 31.57 -34.05
N GLY A 94 -50.29 31.32 -32.92
CA GLY A 94 -50.13 29.97 -32.36
C GLY A 94 -49.12 29.07 -33.10
N GLN A 95 -48.37 29.60 -34.07
CA GLN A 95 -47.30 28.87 -34.75
C GLN A 95 -46.08 28.69 -33.85
N GLN A 96 -45.38 27.58 -34.05
CA GLN A 96 -44.14 27.25 -33.32
C GLN A 96 -43.03 28.23 -33.72
N THR A 97 -42.24 28.69 -32.74
CA THR A 97 -41.04 29.49 -33.01
C THR A 97 -39.85 28.63 -33.41
N PHE A 98 -38.85 29.20 -34.07
CA PHE A 98 -37.63 28.47 -34.39
C PHE A 98 -36.91 27.98 -33.12
N ALA A 99 -36.92 28.78 -32.05
CA ALA A 99 -36.41 28.38 -30.74
C ALA A 99 -37.12 27.12 -30.19
N GLU A 100 -38.45 27.05 -30.25
CA GLU A 100 -39.21 25.88 -29.80
C GLU A 100 -38.93 24.64 -30.66
N PHE A 101 -38.74 24.82 -31.97
CA PHE A 101 -38.34 23.74 -32.86
C PHE A 101 -36.94 23.20 -32.51
N MET A 102 -35.97 24.09 -32.32
CA MET A 102 -34.59 23.74 -31.99
C MET A 102 -34.49 23.10 -30.60
N MET A 103 -35.25 23.58 -29.62
CA MET A 103 -35.33 22.97 -28.28
C MET A 103 -35.77 21.49 -28.33
N ARG A 104 -36.65 21.12 -29.27
CA ARG A 104 -37.10 19.72 -29.40
C ARG A 104 -36.16 18.86 -30.23
N ARG A 105 -35.50 19.44 -31.23
CA ARG A 105 -34.77 18.65 -32.25
C ARG A 105 -33.25 18.64 -32.09
N TYR A 106 -32.68 19.68 -31.48
CA TYR A 106 -31.23 19.86 -31.36
C TYR A 106 -30.75 19.66 -29.92
N GLU A 107 -31.46 20.27 -28.97
CA GLU A 107 -31.17 20.25 -27.54
C GLU A 107 -30.97 18.83 -26.93
N PRO A 108 -31.79 17.80 -27.28
CA PRO A 108 -31.56 16.44 -26.80
C PRO A 108 -30.20 15.84 -27.22
N ALA A 109 -29.69 16.21 -28.40
CA ALA A 109 -28.39 15.75 -28.87
C ALA A 109 -27.26 16.36 -28.02
N MET A 110 -27.35 17.65 -27.71
CA MET A 110 -26.37 18.32 -26.86
C MET A 110 -26.42 17.82 -25.42
N ARG A 111 -27.60 17.51 -24.89
CA ARG A 111 -27.74 16.85 -23.59
C ARG A 111 -27.07 15.47 -23.54
N THR A 112 -27.10 14.72 -24.65
CA THR A 112 -26.36 13.46 -24.75
C THR A 112 -24.85 13.70 -24.68
N VAL A 113 -24.33 14.70 -25.41
CA VAL A 113 -22.90 15.06 -25.37
C VAL A 113 -22.45 15.40 -23.94
N LYS A 114 -23.18 16.30 -23.27
CA LYS A 114 -22.88 16.71 -21.88
C LYS A 114 -22.93 15.54 -20.91
N SER A 115 -23.94 14.67 -21.04
CA SER A 115 -24.06 13.47 -20.22
C SER A 115 -22.88 12.51 -20.43
N THR A 116 -22.49 12.24 -21.68
CA THR A 116 -21.33 11.38 -21.98
C THR A 116 -20.03 11.98 -21.44
N GLN A 117 -19.81 13.29 -21.61
CA GLN A 117 -18.64 13.98 -21.06
C GLN A 117 -18.60 13.89 -19.53
N GLY A 118 -19.73 14.14 -18.85
CA GLY A 118 -19.83 14.02 -17.39
C GLY A 118 -19.61 12.59 -16.89
N ARG A 119 -20.10 11.58 -17.63
CA ARG A 119 -19.84 10.16 -17.32
C ARG A 119 -18.36 9.81 -17.44
N LEU A 120 -17.69 10.27 -18.50
CA LEU A 120 -16.25 10.07 -18.66
C LEU A 120 -15.47 10.65 -17.48
N GLN A 121 -15.74 11.92 -17.11
CA GLN A 121 -15.09 12.55 -15.96
C GLN A 121 -15.35 11.79 -14.66
N THR A 122 -16.60 11.39 -14.42
CA THR A 122 -16.98 10.63 -13.22
C THR A 122 -16.24 9.30 -13.14
N LEU A 123 -16.07 8.60 -14.27
CA LEU A 123 -15.33 7.34 -14.32
C LEU A 123 -13.84 7.53 -14.09
N SER A 124 -13.22 8.56 -14.67
CA SER A 124 -11.83 8.92 -14.39
C SER A 124 -11.62 9.20 -12.90
N ASP A 125 -12.48 10.00 -12.28
CA ASP A 125 -12.39 10.29 -10.85
C ASP A 125 -12.59 9.02 -9.98
N ARG A 126 -13.47 8.11 -10.41
CA ARG A 126 -13.65 6.81 -9.73
C ARG A 126 -12.40 5.93 -9.86
N ALA A 127 -11.74 5.92 -11.01
CA ALA A 127 -10.51 5.15 -11.23
C ALA A 127 -9.37 5.67 -10.34
N VAL A 128 -9.21 7.00 -10.22
CA VAL A 128 -8.25 7.61 -9.30
C VAL A 128 -8.50 7.16 -7.86
N ARG A 129 -9.75 7.27 -7.37
CA ARG A 129 -10.12 6.82 -6.02
C ARG A 129 -9.88 5.32 -5.81
N ALA A 130 -10.15 4.49 -6.82
CA ALA A 130 -9.86 3.05 -6.75
C ALA A 130 -8.35 2.80 -6.58
N GLY A 131 -7.51 3.60 -7.25
CA GLY A 131 -6.05 3.54 -7.12
C GLY A 131 -5.56 3.86 -5.72
N ASP A 132 -6.09 4.93 -5.13
CA ASP A 132 -5.75 5.33 -3.75
C ASP A 132 -6.14 4.26 -2.73
N LEU A 133 -7.32 3.64 -2.90
CA LEU A 133 -7.78 2.54 -2.05
C LEU A 133 -6.91 1.29 -2.22
N LEU A 134 -6.53 0.95 -3.44
CA LEU A 134 -5.69 -0.21 -3.72
C LEU A 134 -4.29 -0.03 -3.13
N ARG A 135 -3.71 1.17 -3.28
CA ARG A 135 -2.45 1.54 -2.64
C ARG A 135 -2.51 1.39 -1.13
N THR A 136 -3.55 1.94 -0.51
CA THR A 136 -3.76 1.85 0.95
C THR A 136 -3.86 0.39 1.39
N ARG A 137 -4.56 -0.45 0.63
CA ARG A 137 -4.69 -1.89 0.93
C ARG A 137 -3.34 -2.60 0.88
N VAL A 138 -2.57 -2.38 -0.18
CA VAL A 138 -1.23 -2.97 -0.36
C VAL A 138 -0.30 -2.55 0.77
N ASP A 139 -0.32 -1.28 1.18
CA ASP A 139 0.52 -0.77 2.26
C ASP A 139 0.15 -1.40 3.61
N VAL A 140 -1.14 -1.62 3.89
CA VAL A 140 -1.61 -2.35 5.08
C VAL A 140 -1.19 -3.81 5.05
N ASP A 141 -1.35 -4.50 3.92
CA ASP A 141 -0.97 -5.92 3.79
C ASP A 141 0.56 -6.11 3.96
N ARG A 142 1.38 -5.20 3.39
CA ARG A 142 2.84 -5.18 3.61
C ARG A 142 3.22 -4.90 5.06
N SER A 143 2.52 -3.98 5.73
CA SER A 143 2.74 -3.68 7.15
C SER A 143 2.47 -4.90 8.03
N ALA A 144 1.38 -5.61 7.78
CA ALA A 144 1.04 -6.84 8.49
C ALA A 144 2.10 -7.94 8.30
N GLN A 145 2.61 -8.12 7.07
CA GLN A 145 3.71 -9.07 6.79
C GLN A 145 5.00 -8.69 7.54
N ASN A 146 5.36 -7.41 7.55
CA ASN A 146 6.54 -6.92 8.27
C ASN A 146 6.41 -7.15 9.78
N GLN A 147 5.25 -6.88 10.38
CA GLN A 147 4.99 -7.14 11.79
C GLN A 147 5.12 -8.64 12.11
N ALA A 148 4.58 -9.52 11.26
CA ALA A 148 4.70 -10.96 11.43
C ALA A 148 6.16 -11.44 11.34
N LEU A 149 6.95 -10.85 10.43
CA LEU A 149 8.37 -11.13 10.29
C LEU A 149 9.14 -10.69 11.54
N LEU A 150 8.93 -9.47 12.03
CA LEU A 150 9.55 -8.97 13.27
C LEU A 150 9.21 -9.86 14.47
N ALA A 151 7.93 -10.23 14.63
CA ALA A 151 7.52 -11.14 15.69
C ALA A 151 8.21 -12.53 15.58
N SER A 152 8.48 -13.00 14.35
CA SER A 152 9.25 -14.24 14.13
C SER A 152 10.74 -14.08 14.45
N MET A 153 11.30 -12.88 14.26
CA MET A 153 12.67 -12.55 14.61
C MET A 153 12.83 -12.50 16.12
N ASP A 154 11.92 -11.83 16.84
CA ASP A 154 11.93 -11.76 18.30
C ASP A 154 11.86 -13.15 18.94
N ARG A 155 10.98 -14.03 18.43
CA ARG A 155 10.91 -15.42 18.90
C ARG A 155 12.21 -16.19 18.68
N ARG A 156 12.88 -15.98 17.54
CA ARG A 156 14.17 -16.61 17.26
C ARG A 156 15.28 -16.05 18.15
N ALA A 157 15.29 -14.75 18.40
CA ALA A 157 16.23 -14.11 19.32
C ALA A 157 16.05 -14.62 20.76
N ASP A 158 14.81 -14.72 21.28
CA ASP A 158 14.55 -15.29 22.61
C ASP A 158 15.04 -16.74 22.71
N MET A 159 14.82 -17.53 21.68
CA MET A 159 15.31 -18.91 21.63
C MET A 159 16.84 -18.99 21.61
N GLN A 160 17.50 -18.10 20.86
CA GLN A 160 18.96 -18.00 20.85
C GLN A 160 19.51 -17.60 22.22
N LEU A 161 18.88 -16.65 22.91
CA LEU A 161 19.26 -16.26 24.27
C LEU A 161 19.13 -17.42 25.26
N ARG A 162 18.05 -18.19 25.20
CA ARG A 162 17.88 -19.39 26.04
C ARG A 162 18.96 -20.43 25.77
N LEU A 163 19.25 -20.71 24.50
CA LEU A 163 20.33 -21.64 24.14
C LEU A 163 21.69 -21.15 24.64
N GLN A 164 21.98 -19.85 24.48
CA GLN A 164 23.20 -19.26 25.00
C GLN A 164 23.32 -19.46 26.51
N HIS A 165 22.27 -19.18 27.29
CA HIS A 165 22.26 -19.44 28.73
C HIS A 165 22.49 -20.91 29.09
N THR A 166 21.97 -21.86 28.29
CA THR A 166 22.24 -23.28 28.55
C THR A 166 23.70 -23.65 28.30
N VAL A 167 24.35 -23.08 27.28
CA VAL A 167 25.78 -23.31 26.98
C VAL A 167 26.67 -22.64 28.03
N GLU A 168 26.27 -21.47 28.52
CA GLU A 168 26.95 -20.77 29.60
C GLU A 168 26.96 -21.60 30.90
N GLY A 169 25.86 -22.28 31.24
CA GLY A 169 25.83 -23.19 32.40
C GLY A 169 26.86 -24.32 32.29
N LEU A 170 27.04 -24.87 31.09
CA LEU A 170 28.04 -25.90 30.82
C LEU A 170 29.48 -25.35 30.86
N SER A 171 29.69 -24.10 30.46
CA SER A 171 31.02 -23.47 30.48
C SER A 171 31.54 -23.30 31.90
N VAL A 172 30.68 -23.03 32.89
CA VAL A 172 31.06 -22.97 34.32
C VAL A 172 31.68 -24.30 34.76
N VAL A 173 31.11 -25.43 34.36
CA VAL A 173 31.64 -26.76 34.68
C VAL A 173 33.02 -26.96 34.04
N ALA A 174 33.15 -26.65 32.75
CA ALA A 174 34.41 -26.79 32.02
C ALA A 174 35.53 -25.91 32.59
N VAL A 175 35.25 -24.62 32.83
CA VAL A 175 36.21 -23.66 33.39
C VAL A 175 36.59 -24.05 34.82
N SER A 176 35.63 -24.49 35.63
CA SER A 176 35.90 -24.92 37.00
C SER A 176 36.85 -26.13 37.05
N TYR A 177 36.67 -27.11 36.16
CA TYR A 177 37.57 -28.26 36.09
C TYR A 177 39.03 -27.86 35.80
N TYR A 178 39.22 -26.99 34.81
CA TYR A 178 40.57 -26.48 34.47
C TYR A 178 41.15 -25.61 35.58
N ALA A 179 40.33 -24.75 36.20
CA ALA A 179 40.77 -23.89 37.29
C ALA A 179 41.20 -24.70 38.53
N VAL A 180 40.43 -25.72 38.91
CA VAL A 180 40.77 -26.62 40.02
C VAL A 180 42.06 -27.36 39.73
N SER A 181 42.21 -27.89 38.51
CA SER A 181 43.44 -28.59 38.09
C SER A 181 44.65 -27.66 38.19
N LEU A 182 44.54 -26.43 37.66
CA LEU A 182 45.62 -25.45 37.68
C LEU A 182 45.99 -25.03 39.12
N ALA A 183 44.99 -24.78 39.97
CA ALA A 183 45.21 -24.43 41.36
C ALA A 183 45.86 -25.58 42.15
N ALA A 184 45.45 -26.82 41.90
CA ALA A 184 46.03 -28.00 42.52
C ALA A 184 47.52 -28.17 42.14
N TYR A 185 47.88 -27.94 40.88
CA TYR A 185 49.29 -27.95 40.46
C TYR A 185 50.09 -26.79 41.07
N ALA A 186 49.52 -25.59 41.12
CA ALA A 186 50.20 -24.41 41.67
C ALA A 186 50.47 -24.54 43.17
N LEU A 187 49.57 -25.17 43.92
CA LEU A 187 49.66 -25.32 45.38
C LEU A 187 50.26 -26.64 45.84
N ALA A 188 50.53 -27.58 44.92
CA ALA A 188 51.18 -28.85 45.25
C ALA A 188 52.50 -28.70 46.05
N PRO A 189 53.42 -27.76 45.72
CA PRO A 189 54.67 -27.60 46.48
C PRO A 189 54.44 -27.12 47.92
N LEU A 190 53.43 -26.27 48.13
CA LEU A 190 53.06 -25.74 49.45
C LEU A 190 52.36 -26.81 50.31
N ALA A 191 51.55 -27.67 49.69
CA ALA A 191 50.90 -28.78 50.37
C ALA A 191 51.91 -29.84 50.82
N GLU A 192 52.87 -30.19 49.96
CA GLU A 192 53.98 -31.10 50.28
C GLU A 192 54.86 -30.55 51.41
N ALA A 193 55.17 -29.25 51.39
CA ALA A 193 55.91 -28.59 52.46
C ALA A 193 55.16 -28.55 53.81
N SER A 194 53.83 -28.59 53.78
CA SER A 194 52.96 -28.54 54.99
C SER A 194 52.58 -29.92 55.52
N GLY A 195 53.07 -31.01 54.91
CA GLY A 195 52.73 -32.39 55.29
C GLY A 195 51.29 -32.81 54.99
N ILE A 196 50.55 -32.00 54.21
CA ILE A 196 49.16 -32.29 53.84
C ILE A 196 49.18 -33.15 52.57
N GLY A 197 48.55 -34.33 52.64
CA GLY A 197 48.44 -35.22 51.49
C GLY A 197 47.77 -34.52 50.30
N LYS A 198 48.35 -34.68 49.11
CA LYS A 198 47.90 -34.06 47.84
C LYS A 198 46.40 -34.21 47.58
N THR A 199 45.84 -35.37 47.91
CA THR A 199 44.40 -35.66 47.76
C THR A 199 43.53 -34.76 48.66
N LEU A 200 43.96 -34.55 49.90
CA LEU A 200 43.25 -33.74 50.90
C LEU A 200 43.34 -32.25 50.56
N ALA A 201 44.51 -31.79 50.11
CA ALA A 201 44.69 -30.43 49.60
C ALA A 201 43.85 -30.15 48.34
N THR A 202 43.78 -31.10 47.41
CA THR A 202 42.98 -30.97 46.18
C THR A 202 41.48 -30.93 46.49
N ALA A 203 41.01 -31.79 47.40
CA ALA A 203 39.62 -31.78 47.85
C ALA A 203 39.25 -30.45 48.54
N ALA A 204 40.14 -29.95 49.41
CA ALA A 204 39.93 -28.70 50.13
C ALA A 204 39.86 -27.47 49.19
N ILE A 205 40.66 -27.45 48.11
CA ILE A 205 40.67 -26.32 47.18
C ILE A 205 39.59 -26.38 46.10
N THR A 206 39.02 -27.55 45.84
CA THR A 206 37.99 -27.71 44.80
C THR A 206 36.77 -26.82 45.08
N LEU A 207 36.24 -26.85 46.30
CA LEU A 207 35.09 -26.04 46.71
C LEU A 207 35.30 -24.52 46.55
N PRO A 208 36.38 -23.90 47.10
CA PRO A 208 36.59 -22.46 46.98
C PRO A 208 36.84 -22.03 45.53
N VAL A 209 37.53 -22.83 44.72
CA VAL A 209 37.77 -22.50 43.30
C VAL A 209 36.46 -22.54 42.50
N VAL A 210 35.64 -23.58 42.67
CA VAL A 210 34.32 -23.67 42.02
C VAL A 210 33.43 -22.50 42.43
N ALA A 211 33.40 -22.14 43.72
CA ALA A 211 32.64 -21.01 44.22
C ALA A 211 33.14 -19.66 43.63
N ALA A 212 34.46 -19.48 43.53
CA ALA A 212 35.06 -18.28 42.96
C ALA A 212 34.76 -18.13 41.45
N VAL A 213 34.85 -19.23 40.69
CA VAL A 213 34.49 -19.25 39.26
C VAL A 213 33.00 -18.94 39.08
N TRP A 214 32.13 -19.60 39.85
CA TRP A 214 30.69 -19.34 39.79
C TRP A 214 30.34 -17.88 40.15
N TRP A 215 30.97 -17.32 41.20
CA TRP A 215 30.75 -15.93 41.59
C TRP A 215 31.26 -14.95 40.53
N SER A 216 32.42 -15.22 39.93
CA SER A 216 33.01 -14.38 38.87
C SER A 216 32.13 -14.34 37.63
N VAL A 217 31.65 -15.49 37.16
CA VAL A 217 30.71 -15.58 36.02
C VAL A 217 29.40 -14.87 36.35
N ARG A 218 28.85 -15.09 37.55
CA ARG A 218 27.62 -14.40 38.00
C ARG A 218 27.78 -12.89 38.07
N ARG A 219 28.97 -12.39 38.47
CA ARG A 219 29.27 -10.96 38.55
C ARG A 219 29.39 -10.32 37.17
N ILE A 220 30.12 -10.94 36.25
CA ILE A 220 30.25 -10.45 34.86
C ILE A 220 28.87 -10.33 34.22
N ARG A 221 28.00 -11.32 34.45
CA ARG A 221 26.63 -11.33 33.96
C ARG A 221 25.80 -10.15 34.46
N ARG A 222 25.87 -9.84 35.77
CA ARG A 222 25.18 -8.67 36.33
C ARG A 222 25.59 -7.34 35.69
N HIS A 223 26.84 -7.22 35.23
CA HIS A 223 27.31 -6.01 34.54
C HIS A 223 26.95 -5.96 33.05
N LEU A 224 26.63 -7.09 32.41
CA LEU A 224 26.22 -7.14 31.00
C LEU A 224 24.69 -7.06 30.83
N GLU A 225 23.92 -7.44 31.84
CA GLU A 225 22.45 -7.37 31.85
C GLU A 225 21.91 -5.99 32.28
N GLU A 226 22.75 -5.03 32.67
CA GLU A 226 22.34 -3.63 32.83
C GLU A 226 22.14 -3.01 31.43
N PRO A 227 20.90 -2.63 31.06
CA PRO A 227 20.68 -1.93 29.80
C PRO A 227 21.41 -0.59 29.88
N PRO A 228 22.02 -0.11 28.78
CA PRO A 228 22.64 1.21 28.78
C PRO A 228 21.60 2.25 29.22
N GLU A 229 21.94 3.06 30.21
CA GLU A 229 21.13 4.20 30.62
C GLU A 229 20.84 5.08 29.39
N ARG A 230 19.59 5.53 29.33
CA ARG A 230 18.93 6.23 28.21
C ARG A 230 19.70 7.42 27.66
#